data_AF-A0A7U9T190-F1
#
_entry.id   AF-A0A7U9T190-F1
#
_cell.length_a   1.000
_cell.length_b   1.000
_cell.length_c   1.000
_cell.angle_alpha   90.00
_cell.angle_beta   90.00
_cell.angle_gamma   90.00
#
_symmetry.space_group_name_H-M   'P 1'
#
loop_
_entity.id
_entity.type
_entity.pdbx_description
1 polymer ?
#
loop_
_entity_poly.entity_id
_entity_poly.type
_entity_poly.pdbx_seq_one_letter_code
_entity_poly.pdbx_strand_id
1 'polypeptide(L)'
;MTENTVQLILTKTGTDMDNIQSELEKLVSYCMDREVITDEDVETVCTTRVSSRIFDMINAIADKKQKTALELYYDLLALKEPPMRILFLIARQCNMLLQAKELKAAGHDNRTIGAKIGVPPFVVQKVLNQASKFKTSVLRNAVLQCVEAEEAVKTGQMNDRMSVEILILSVL
;
A
#
# COMPACT_ATOMS: atom_id res chain seq x y z
N MET A 1 -3.27 17.95 19.23
CA MET A 1 -2.54 17.21 18.17
C MET A 1 -1.99 18.23 17.19
N THR A 2 -0.83 18.00 16.59
CA THR A 2 -0.31 18.88 15.53
C THR A 2 -0.83 18.46 14.14
N GLU A 3 -0.69 19.31 13.12
CA GLU A 3 -1.06 18.95 11.74
C GLU A 3 -0.27 17.72 11.23
N ASN A 4 1.01 17.62 11.61
CA ASN A 4 1.85 16.47 11.31
C ASN A 4 1.30 15.18 11.94
N THR A 5 0.87 15.24 13.22
CA THR A 5 0.26 14.11 13.92
C THR A 5 -1.01 13.64 13.23
N VAL A 6 -1.85 14.57 12.75
CA VAL A 6 -3.06 14.24 11.99
C VAL A 6 -2.72 13.56 10.67
N GLN A 7 -1.73 14.07 9.92
CA GLN A 7 -1.27 13.41 8.69
C GLN A 7 -0.71 12.01 8.95
N LEU A 8 0.00 11.81 10.06
CA LEU A 8 0.53 10.50 10.44
C LEU A 8 -0.61 9.51 10.72
N ILE A 9 -1.63 9.93 11.49
CA ILE A 9 -2.84 9.12 11.73
C ILE A 9 -3.50 8.76 10.40
N LEU A 10 -3.73 9.72 9.51
CA LEU A 10 -4.34 9.45 8.20
C LEU A 10 -3.46 8.53 7.33
N THR A 11 -2.14 8.57 7.49
CA THR A 11 -1.23 7.66 6.80
C THR A 11 -1.33 6.23 7.33
N LYS A 12 -1.48 6.04 8.65
CA LYS A 12 -1.62 4.73 9.30
C LYS A 12 -3.01 4.11 9.09
N THR A 13 -4.05 4.94 9.18
CA THR A 13 -5.45 4.53 9.20
C THR A 13 -6.11 4.57 7.81
N GLY A 14 -5.56 5.33 6.87
CA GLY A 14 -6.15 5.54 5.55
C GLY A 14 -7.35 6.49 5.62
N THR A 15 -8.37 6.25 4.81
CA THR A 15 -9.54 7.13 4.64
C THR A 15 -10.85 6.50 5.09
N ASP A 16 -10.75 5.40 5.81
CA ASP A 16 -11.87 4.65 6.34
C ASP A 16 -12.30 5.28 7.67
N MET A 17 -13.46 5.93 7.68
CA MET A 17 -13.92 6.74 8.81
C MET A 17 -14.14 5.90 10.07
N ASP A 18 -14.67 4.69 9.94
CA ASP A 18 -14.90 3.78 11.07
C ASP A 18 -13.57 3.39 11.72
N ASN A 19 -12.54 3.20 10.89
CA ASN A 19 -11.21 2.91 11.40
C ASN A 19 -10.51 4.13 11.97
N ILE A 20 -10.61 5.30 11.34
CA ILE A 20 -10.08 6.54 11.91
C ILE A 20 -10.68 6.74 13.30
N GLN A 21 -11.99 6.55 13.44
CA GLN A 21 -12.67 6.62 14.72
C GLN A 21 -12.12 5.58 15.72
N SER A 22 -12.04 4.31 15.33
CA SER A 22 -11.55 3.24 16.21
C SER A 22 -10.10 3.47 16.67
N GLU A 23 -9.24 3.98 15.80
CA GLU A 23 -7.83 4.29 16.14
C GLU A 23 -7.71 5.56 16.99
N LEU A 24 -8.56 6.57 16.77
CA LEU A 24 -8.63 7.74 17.63
C LEU A 24 -9.16 7.39 19.03
N GLU A 25 -10.16 6.53 19.14
CA GLU A 25 -10.67 6.05 20.44
C GLU A 25 -9.57 5.31 21.22
N LYS A 26 -8.75 4.50 20.55
CA LYS A 26 -7.57 3.86 21.14
C LYS A 26 -6.54 4.88 21.60
N LEU A 27 -6.22 5.89 20.79
CA LEU A 27 -5.26 6.94 21.14
C LEU A 27 -5.71 7.75 22.34
N VAL A 28 -6.97 8.18 22.37
CA VAL A 28 -7.55 8.90 23.51
C VAL A 28 -7.50 8.04 24.77
N SER A 29 -7.85 6.76 24.67
CA SER A 29 -7.79 5.82 25.79
C SER A 29 -6.36 5.60 26.30
N TYR A 30 -5.38 5.56 25.39
CA TYR A 30 -3.97 5.41 25.75
C TYR A 30 -3.40 6.65 26.44
N CYS A 31 -3.75 7.85 25.98
CA CYS A 31 -3.26 9.10 26.54
C CYS A 31 -3.89 9.45 27.89
N MET A 32 -5.07 8.91 28.21
CA MET A 32 -5.84 9.20 29.44
C MET A 32 -5.94 10.71 29.69
N ASP A 33 -5.36 11.22 30.77
CA ASP A 33 -5.43 12.63 31.17
C ASP A 33 -4.49 13.55 30.36
N ARG A 34 -3.65 13.02 29.46
CA ARG A 34 -2.79 13.84 28.60
C ARG A 34 -3.62 14.53 27.51
N GLU A 35 -3.58 15.86 27.50
CA GLU A 35 -4.30 16.69 26.51
C GLU A 35 -3.72 16.63 25.09
N VAL A 36 -2.47 16.18 24.93
CA VAL A 36 -1.77 16.18 23.64
C VAL A 36 -1.34 14.76 23.26
N ILE A 37 -1.94 14.26 22.17
CA ILE A 37 -1.48 13.10 21.41
C ILE A 37 -0.27 13.51 20.57
N THR A 38 0.85 12.80 20.72
CA THR A 38 2.12 12.99 19.99
C THR A 38 2.28 11.96 18.88
N ASP A 39 3.26 12.18 18.00
CA ASP A 39 3.58 11.23 16.92
C ASP A 39 4.06 9.87 17.47
N GLU A 40 4.72 9.86 18.64
CA GLU A 40 5.15 8.63 19.33
C GLU A 40 3.96 7.81 19.85
N ASP A 41 2.92 8.48 20.37
CA ASP A 41 1.69 7.80 20.79
C ASP A 41 1.01 7.14 19.57
N VAL A 42 1.00 7.84 18.42
CA VAL A 42 0.46 7.32 17.15
C VAL A 42 1.24 6.09 16.67
N GLU A 43 2.57 6.14 16.68
CA GLU A 43 3.39 4.98 16.31
C GLU A 43 3.21 3.78 17.26
N THR A 44 2.93 4.05 18.54
CA THR A 44 2.74 3.01 19.56
C THR A 44 1.36 2.35 19.46
N VAL A 45 0.31 3.14 19.23
CA VAL A 45 -1.09 2.68 19.35
C VAL A 45 -1.70 2.33 18.00
N CYS A 46 -1.39 3.08 16.95
CA CYS A 46 -2.00 2.87 15.64
C CYS A 46 -1.32 1.72 14.90
N THR A 47 -2.07 0.65 14.67
CA THR A 47 -1.61 -0.49 13.88
C THR A 47 -1.39 -0.11 12.42
N THR A 48 -0.21 -0.40 11.88
CA THR A 48 0.05 -0.20 10.44
C THR A 48 -0.82 -1.14 9.61
N ARG A 49 -1.74 -0.56 8.82
CA ARG A 49 -2.64 -1.32 7.95
C ARG A 49 -1.89 -2.09 6.86
N VAL A 50 -2.49 -3.20 6.44
CA VAL A 50 -2.04 -4.01 5.30
C VAL A 50 -1.84 -3.15 4.06
N SER A 51 -2.78 -2.27 3.73
CA SER A 51 -2.67 -1.36 2.59
C SER A 51 -1.45 -0.44 2.65
N SER A 52 -1.10 0.05 3.85
CA SER A 52 0.14 0.84 4.05
C SER A 52 1.37 -0.03 3.81
N ARG A 53 1.40 -1.24 4.35
CA ARG A 53 2.50 -2.19 4.12
C ARG A 53 2.66 -2.56 2.64
N ILE A 54 1.56 -2.74 1.91
CA ILE A 54 1.60 -2.95 0.45
C ILE A 54 2.21 -1.74 -0.25
N PHE A 55 1.79 -0.53 0.11
CA PHE A 55 2.37 0.69 -0.46
C PHE A 55 3.89 0.77 -0.22
N ASP A 56 4.34 0.49 1.02
CA ASP A 56 5.75 0.50 1.39
C ASP A 56 6.53 -0.62 0.69
N MET A 57 5.92 -1.79 0.50
CA MET A 57 6.49 -2.92 -0.22
C MET A 57 6.69 -2.59 -1.71
N ILE A 58 5.71 -1.96 -2.37
CA ILE A 58 5.87 -1.51 -3.76
C ILE A 58 6.95 -0.41 -3.87
N ASN A 59 7.11 0.47 -2.87
CA ASN A 59 8.23 1.41 -2.85
C ASN A 59 9.58 0.71 -2.71
N ALA A 60 9.69 -0.26 -1.81
CA ALA A 60 10.90 -1.04 -1.64
C ALA A 60 11.28 -1.76 -2.94
N ILE A 61 10.29 -2.33 -3.64
CA ILE A 61 10.49 -2.90 -4.98
C ILE A 61 10.99 -1.82 -5.93
N ALA A 62 10.32 -0.67 -6.05
CA ALA A 62 10.74 0.44 -6.92
C ALA A 62 12.20 0.87 -6.69
N ASP A 63 12.62 0.89 -5.43
CA ASP A 63 13.95 1.28 -4.98
C ASP A 63 14.98 0.13 -5.03
N LYS A 64 14.61 -1.01 -5.63
CA LYS A 64 15.42 -2.25 -5.75
C LYS A 64 15.86 -2.84 -4.41
N LYS A 65 15.09 -2.60 -3.35
CA LYS A 65 15.30 -3.13 -1.99
C LYS A 65 14.49 -4.40 -1.79
N GLN A 66 14.82 -5.45 -2.55
CA GLN A 66 14.09 -6.73 -2.54
C GLN A 66 14.02 -7.36 -1.14
N LYS A 67 15.11 -7.28 -0.36
CA LYS A 67 15.13 -7.77 1.03
C LYS A 67 14.06 -7.09 1.89
N THR A 68 13.97 -5.77 1.84
CA THR A 68 12.97 -4.99 2.58
C THR A 68 11.55 -5.30 2.11
N ALA A 69 11.34 -5.51 0.80
CA ALA A 69 10.05 -5.91 0.28
C ALA A 69 9.61 -7.29 0.82
N LEU A 70 10.53 -8.26 0.89
CA LEU A 70 10.26 -9.56 1.48
C LEU A 70 10.02 -9.50 3.00
N GLU A 71 10.77 -8.68 3.74
CA GLU A 71 10.53 -8.44 5.17
C GLU A 71 9.11 -7.93 5.41
N LEU A 72 8.66 -6.94 4.63
CA LEU A 72 7.29 -6.41 4.70
C LEU A 72 6.24 -7.48 4.35
N TYR A 73 6.54 -8.38 3.42
CA TYR A 73 5.66 -9.52 3.13
C TYR A 73 5.58 -10.51 4.30
N TYR A 74 6.71 -10.87 4.91
CA TYR A 74 6.73 -11.76 6.06
C TYR A 74 6.02 -11.15 7.28
N ASP A 75 6.11 -9.83 7.48
CA ASP A 75 5.34 -9.12 8.50
C ASP A 75 3.82 -9.32 8.28
N LEU A 76 3.35 -9.22 7.03
CA LEU A 76 1.94 -9.46 6.69
C LEU A 76 1.53 -10.91 6.97
N LEU A 77 2.38 -11.88 6.64
CA LEU A 77 2.13 -13.29 6.98
C LEU A 77 2.09 -13.53 8.50
N ALA A 78 2.96 -12.86 9.26
CA ALA A 78 2.97 -12.92 10.71
C ALA A 78 1.67 -12.36 11.31
N LEU A 79 1.11 -11.32 10.68
CA LEU A 79 -0.22 -10.78 10.97
C LEU A 79 -1.38 -11.64 10.46
N LYS A 80 -1.11 -12.86 9.96
CA LYS A 80 -2.10 -13.82 9.45
C LYS A 80 -2.86 -13.34 8.23
N GLU A 81 -2.33 -12.39 7.46
CA GLU A 81 -2.90 -12.04 6.17
C GLU A 81 -2.70 -13.19 5.17
N PRO A 82 -3.76 -13.65 4.47
CA PRO A 82 -3.63 -14.69 3.47
C PRO A 82 -2.74 -14.25 2.29
N PRO A 83 -1.81 -15.08 1.78
CA PRO A 83 -0.95 -14.72 0.64
C PRO A 83 -1.73 -14.25 -0.58
N MET A 84 -2.86 -14.90 -0.89
CA MET A 84 -3.71 -14.52 -2.02
C MET A 84 -4.36 -13.14 -1.86
N ARG A 85 -4.66 -12.72 -0.62
CA ARG A 85 -5.14 -11.37 -0.34
C ARG A 85 -4.02 -10.35 -0.55
N ILE A 86 -2.80 -10.68 -0.15
CA ILE A 86 -1.61 -9.86 -0.39
C ILE A 86 -1.38 -9.70 -1.90
N LEU A 87 -1.41 -10.80 -2.65
CA LEU A 87 -1.31 -10.81 -4.12
C LEU A 87 -2.34 -9.88 -4.77
N PHE A 88 -3.60 -10.00 -4.37
CA PHE A 88 -4.68 -9.14 -4.86
C PHE A 88 -4.39 -7.65 -4.60
N LEU A 89 -3.89 -7.30 -3.42
CA LEU A 89 -3.56 -5.92 -3.08
C LEU A 89 -2.34 -5.39 -3.86
N ILE A 90 -1.33 -6.22 -4.10
CA ILE A 90 -0.20 -5.90 -4.99
C ILE A 90 -0.73 -5.60 -6.40
N ALA A 91 -1.53 -6.51 -6.96
CA ALA A 91 -2.09 -6.36 -8.31
C ALA A 91 -2.91 -5.08 -8.44
N ARG A 92 -3.76 -4.79 -7.44
CA ARG A 92 -4.55 -3.56 -7.38
C ARG A 92 -3.67 -2.31 -7.34
N GLN A 93 -2.60 -2.32 -6.53
CA GLN A 93 -1.67 -1.18 -6.44
C GLN A 93 -0.91 -0.97 -7.75
N CYS A 94 -0.37 -2.03 -8.37
CA CYS A 94 0.31 -1.95 -9.66
C CYS A 94 -0.60 -1.39 -10.76
N ASN A 95 -1.86 -1.85 -10.81
CA ASN A 95 -2.84 -1.35 -11.76
C ASN A 95 -3.18 0.14 -11.51
N MET A 96 -3.35 0.54 -10.25
CA MET A 96 -3.57 1.95 -9.89
C MET A 96 -2.40 2.84 -10.31
N LEU A 97 -1.16 2.39 -10.12
CA LEU A 97 0.03 3.11 -10.56
C LEU A 97 0.11 3.21 -12.08
N LEU A 98 -0.24 2.14 -12.80
CA LEU A 98 -0.28 2.13 -14.26
C LEU A 98 -1.27 3.18 -14.79
N GLN A 99 -2.51 3.18 -14.28
CA GLN A 99 -3.54 4.14 -14.65
C GLN A 99 -3.12 5.57 -14.31
N ALA A 100 -2.61 5.81 -13.11
CA ALA A 100 -2.14 7.13 -12.70
C ALA A 100 -1.05 7.66 -13.62
N LYS A 101 -0.11 6.79 -14.02
CA LYS A 101 0.98 7.13 -14.94
C LYS A 101 0.49 7.45 -16.34
N GLU A 102 -0.39 6.62 -16.91
CA GLU A 102 -0.95 6.83 -18.24
C GLU A 102 -1.80 8.11 -18.31
N LEU A 103 -2.62 8.37 -17.28
CA LEU A 103 -3.42 9.59 -17.20
C LEU A 103 -2.55 10.84 -17.05
N LYS A 104 -1.47 10.76 -16.27
CA LYS A 104 -0.51 11.87 -16.14
C LYS A 104 0.20 12.15 -17.46
N ALA A 105 0.61 11.11 -18.18
CA ALA A 105 1.22 11.24 -19.51
C ALA A 105 0.25 11.83 -20.55
N ALA A 106 -1.05 11.57 -20.42
CA ALA A 106 -2.11 12.16 -21.24
C ALA A 106 -2.44 13.63 -20.88
N GLY A 107 -1.73 14.23 -19.91
CA GLY A 107 -1.89 15.64 -19.55
C GLY A 107 -3.02 15.95 -18.57
N HIS A 108 -3.61 14.94 -17.93
CA HIS A 108 -4.64 15.18 -16.91
C HIS A 108 -4.06 15.81 -15.63
N ASP A 109 -4.88 16.63 -14.97
CA ASP A 109 -4.54 17.23 -13.67
C ASP A 109 -4.75 16.22 -12.51
N ASN A 110 -4.14 16.51 -11.36
CA ASN A 110 -4.18 15.60 -10.21
C ASN A 110 -5.62 15.34 -9.72
N ARG A 111 -6.52 16.32 -9.84
CA ARG A 111 -7.93 16.17 -9.46
C ARG A 111 -8.63 15.14 -10.35
N THR A 112 -8.49 15.26 -11.67
CA THR A 112 -9.08 14.32 -12.62
C THR A 112 -8.47 12.93 -12.47
N ILE A 113 -7.16 12.85 -12.26
CA ILE A 113 -6.47 11.58 -12.03
C ILE A 113 -7.04 10.89 -10.79
N GLY A 114 -7.14 11.58 -9.67
CA GLY A 114 -7.69 11.03 -8.42
C GLY A 114 -9.12 10.51 -8.56
N ALA A 115 -9.98 11.29 -9.23
CA ALA A 115 -11.35 10.87 -9.51
C ALA A 115 -11.40 9.60 -10.37
N LYS A 116 -10.56 9.49 -11.40
CA LYS A 116 -10.53 8.34 -12.30
C LYS A 116 -9.99 7.06 -11.64
N ILE A 117 -8.95 7.18 -10.82
CA ILE A 117 -8.35 6.01 -10.14
C ILE A 117 -9.02 5.69 -8.79
N GLY A 118 -10.01 6.49 -8.38
CA GLY A 118 -10.79 6.28 -7.16
C GLY A 118 -10.00 6.55 -5.87
N VAL A 119 -9.09 7.53 -5.87
CA VAL A 119 -8.35 7.94 -4.66
C VAL A 119 -8.60 9.39 -4.28
N PRO A 120 -8.59 9.73 -2.98
CA PRO A 120 -8.76 11.11 -2.52
C PRO A 120 -7.65 12.06 -3.01
N PRO A 121 -7.94 13.37 -3.19
CA PRO A 121 -6.99 14.33 -3.75
C PRO A 121 -5.61 14.35 -3.08
N PHE A 122 -5.56 14.21 -1.75
CA PHE A 122 -4.31 14.23 -0.98
C PHE A 122 -3.45 12.97 -1.17
N VAL A 123 -4.06 11.84 -1.60
CA VAL A 123 -3.36 10.59 -1.88
C VAL A 123 -2.81 10.57 -3.30
N VAL A 124 -3.42 11.31 -4.23
CA VAL A 124 -3.03 11.32 -5.66
C VAL A 124 -1.56 11.64 -5.83
N GLN A 125 -1.05 12.66 -5.12
CA GLN A 125 0.35 13.05 -5.26
C GLN A 125 1.30 11.92 -4.82
N LYS A 126 0.95 11.21 -3.75
CA LYS A 126 1.72 10.05 -3.25
C LYS A 126 1.71 8.91 -4.26
N VAL A 127 0.57 8.63 -4.90
CA VAL A 127 0.44 7.61 -5.97
C VAL A 127 1.24 8.02 -7.21
N LEU A 128 1.16 9.28 -7.63
CA LEU A 128 1.92 9.80 -8.78
C LEU A 128 3.42 9.74 -8.55
N ASN A 129 3.88 10.10 -7.34
CA ASN A 129 5.30 10.01 -6.96
C ASN A 129 5.81 8.56 -6.98
N GLN A 130 4.99 7.60 -6.53
CA GLN A 130 5.34 6.19 -6.63
C GLN A 130 5.35 5.73 -8.09
N ALA A 131 4.35 6.11 -8.89
CA ALA A 131 4.24 5.74 -10.30
C ALA A 131 5.37 6.33 -11.17
N SER A 132 5.92 7.50 -10.80
CA SER A 132 7.06 8.08 -11.51
C SER A 132 8.35 7.27 -11.40
N LYS A 133 8.50 6.44 -10.35
CA LYS A 133 9.68 5.57 -10.16
C LYS A 133 9.74 4.40 -11.15
N PHE A 134 8.61 4.03 -11.77
CA PHE A 134 8.53 2.90 -12.68
C PHE A 134 8.42 3.35 -14.14
N LYS A 135 8.90 2.53 -15.07
CA LYS A 135 8.51 2.64 -16.49
C LYS A 135 7.09 2.08 -16.68
N THR A 136 6.32 2.62 -17.62
CA THR A 136 4.97 2.13 -17.93
C THR A 136 4.97 0.64 -18.30
N SER A 137 5.97 0.20 -19.06
CA SER A 137 6.15 -1.22 -19.43
C SER A 137 6.35 -2.14 -18.22
N VAL A 138 7.07 -1.66 -17.19
CA VAL A 138 7.31 -2.42 -15.96
C VAL A 138 6.01 -2.59 -15.18
N LEU A 139 5.22 -1.53 -15.01
CA LEU A 139 3.92 -1.63 -14.33
C LEU A 139 2.94 -2.55 -15.09
N ARG A 140 2.94 -2.48 -16.42
CA ARG A 140 2.14 -3.38 -17.27
C ARG A 140 2.56 -4.84 -17.08
N ASN A 141 3.87 -5.10 -17.08
CA ASN A 141 4.39 -6.44 -16.83
C ASN A 141 4.06 -6.94 -15.42
N ALA A 142 4.17 -6.07 -14.40
CA ALA A 142 3.84 -6.42 -13.03
C ALA A 142 2.37 -6.84 -12.88
N VAL A 143 1.44 -6.14 -13.55
CA VAL A 143 0.02 -6.53 -13.57
C VAL A 143 -0.17 -7.90 -14.21
N LEU A 144 0.52 -8.20 -15.32
CA LEU A 144 0.46 -9.50 -15.98
C LEU A 144 1.03 -10.62 -15.08
N GLN A 145 2.19 -10.39 -14.47
CA GLN A 145 2.81 -11.34 -13.54
C GLN A 145 1.91 -11.63 -12.33
N CYS A 146 1.13 -10.66 -11.86
CA CYS A 146 0.16 -10.90 -10.79
C CYS A 146 -0.96 -11.87 -11.24
N VAL A 147 -1.41 -11.78 -12.49
CA VAL A 147 -2.41 -12.68 -13.06
C VAL A 147 -1.84 -14.08 -13.23
N GLU A 148 -0.62 -14.19 -13.77
CA GLU A 148 0.08 -15.47 -13.93
C GLU A 148 0.32 -16.16 -12.58
N ALA A 149 0.73 -15.39 -11.56
CA ALA A 149 0.89 -15.87 -10.20
C ALA A 149 -0.43 -16.41 -9.63
N GLU A 150 -1.53 -15.67 -9.81
CA GLU A 150 -2.85 -16.09 -9.36
C GLU A 150 -3.32 -17.38 -10.06
N GLU A 151 -3.10 -17.48 -11.37
CA GLU A 151 -3.44 -18.66 -12.16
C GLU A 151 -2.63 -19.89 -11.74
N ALA A 152 -1.32 -19.73 -11.54
CA ALA A 152 -0.44 -20.81 -11.09
C ALA A 152 -0.89 -21.39 -9.74
N VAL A 153 -1.39 -20.55 -8.83
CA VAL A 153 -1.95 -21.00 -7.55
C VAL A 153 -3.31 -21.70 -7.76
N LYS A 154 -4.23 -21.09 -8.51
CA LYS A 154 -5.57 -21.65 -8.74
C LYS A 154 -5.56 -22.98 -9.49
N THR A 155 -4.56 -23.20 -10.33
CA THR A 155 -4.36 -24.45 -11.08
C THR A 155 -3.52 -25.49 -10.33
N GLY A 156 -3.04 -25.17 -9.13
CA GLY A 156 -2.23 -26.06 -8.29
C GLY A 156 -0.79 -26.25 -8.77
N GLN A 157 -0.32 -25.46 -9.74
CA GLN A 157 1.06 -25.49 -10.21
C GLN A 157 2.04 -24.93 -9.18
N MET A 158 1.56 -24.06 -8.28
CA MET A 158 2.39 -23.42 -7.26
C MET A 158 1.62 -23.23 -5.96
N ASN A 159 2.33 -23.30 -4.82
CA ASN A 159 1.73 -22.89 -3.56
C ASN A 159 1.61 -21.35 -3.48
N ASP A 160 0.64 -20.89 -2.71
CA ASP A 160 0.26 -19.48 -2.59
C ASP A 160 1.41 -18.60 -2.08
N ARG A 161 2.14 -19.03 -1.05
CA ARG A 161 3.25 -18.27 -0.47
C ARG A 161 4.39 -18.08 -1.45
N MET A 162 4.84 -19.16 -2.06
CA MET A 162 5.96 -19.20 -3.00
C MET A 162 5.64 -18.40 -4.26
N SER A 163 4.37 -18.43 -4.71
CA SER A 163 3.92 -17.62 -5.84
C SER A 163 4.09 -16.13 -5.57
N VAL A 164 3.70 -15.65 -4.38
CA VAL A 164 3.87 -14.24 -4.00
C VAL A 164 5.34 -13.89 -3.75
N GLU A 165 6.13 -14.77 -3.16
CA GLU A 165 7.57 -14.56 -2.97
C GLU A 165 8.30 -14.41 -4.31
N ILE A 166 8.03 -15.31 -5.26
CA ILE A 166 8.58 -15.25 -6.61
C ILE A 166 8.15 -13.96 -7.28
N LEU A 167 6.87 -13.57 -7.19
CA LEU A 167 6.38 -12.31 -7.72
C LEU A 167 7.16 -11.12 -7.15
N ILE A 168 7.33 -11.04 -5.83
CA ILE A 168 8.08 -9.94 -5.19
C ILE A 168 9.53 -9.88 -5.69
N LEU A 169 10.14 -11.04 -5.93
CA LEU A 169 11.49 -11.16 -6.46
C LEU A 169 11.58 -10.92 -7.97
N SER A 170 10.50 -11.16 -8.73
CA SER A 170 10.45 -11.11 -10.20
C SER A 170 9.85 -9.82 -10.76
N VAL A 171 9.15 -9.02 -9.93
CA VAL A 171 8.53 -7.75 -10.35
C VAL A 171 9.60 -6.67 -10.65
N LEU A 172 10.89 -6.96 -10.43
CA LEU A 172 12.05 -6.29 -11.04
C LEU A 172 13.26 -7.22 -11.18
#